data_AF-K3Z1Z4-F1
#
_entry.id   AF-K3Z1Z4-F1
#
_cell.length_a   1.000
_cell.length_b   1.000
_cell.length_c   1.000
_cell.angle_alpha   90.00
_cell.angle_beta   90.00
_cell.angle_gamma   90.00
#
_symmetry.space_group_name_H-M   'P 1'
#
loop_
_entity.id
_entity.type
_entity.pdbx_description
1 polymer ?
#
loop_
_entity_poly.entity_id
_entity_poly.type
_entity_poly.pdbx_seq_one_letter_code
_entity_poly.pdbx_strand_id
1 'polypeptide(L)'
;MEEGDESAPRAGAEAEAALGLSPQLFVDEVLDRIADISAEAFEYCLHEAAAPGVLGAATAAQKAAELQRGLNGIRHVVKNALDKRMTNWEKYCFEHCFNIPEGFMVPEDVRTLYSKDNSCAKDSHKDGTNSYLDVELDSIRRKLESANKESENLQREMSSLENQTTYKRKLDSAIAEIQKLFDDKFVQENFEDLAKAIPVLQQKIIGMKKKRTETGNLIDQQVWNTNGLRDSKRQALGNGFTACTEDIQGIVNILQNK
;
A
#
# COMPACT_ATOMS: atom_id res chain seq x y z
N MET A 1 -45.77 -13.27 -29.51
CA MET A 1 -44.79 -13.03 -30.57
C MET A 1 -44.12 -11.73 -30.20
N GLU A 2 -42.94 -11.83 -29.58
CA GLU A 2 -42.05 -10.70 -29.40
C GLU A 2 -41.49 -10.37 -30.78
N GLU A 3 -41.92 -9.25 -31.36
CA GLU A 3 -41.16 -8.62 -32.43
C GLU A 3 -39.91 -8.04 -31.78
N GLY A 4 -38.82 -8.79 -31.88
CA GLY A 4 -37.50 -8.32 -31.49
C GLY A 4 -37.13 -7.11 -32.34
N ASP A 5 -36.68 -6.06 -31.66
CA ASP A 5 -36.22 -4.79 -32.18
C ASP A 5 -34.97 -4.98 -33.07
N GLU A 6 -35.18 -5.39 -34.30
CA GLU A 6 -34.15 -5.51 -35.35
C GLU A 6 -33.80 -4.12 -35.96
N SER A 7 -34.45 -3.06 -35.46
CA SER A 7 -34.34 -1.67 -35.93
C SER A 7 -33.20 -0.93 -35.23
N ALA A 8 -33.00 -1.17 -33.93
CA ALA A 8 -31.91 -0.59 -33.15
C ALA A 8 -30.48 -0.92 -33.66
N PRO A 9 -30.13 -2.17 -34.02
CA PRO A 9 -28.78 -2.48 -34.51
C PRO A 9 -28.49 -1.87 -35.90
N ARG A 10 -29.53 -1.62 -36.72
CA ARG A 10 -29.38 -0.94 -38.02
C ARG A 10 -29.02 0.53 -37.85
N ALA A 11 -29.76 1.27 -37.02
CA ALA A 11 -29.50 2.70 -36.80
C ALA A 11 -28.08 2.98 -36.29
N GLY A 12 -27.52 2.10 -35.44
CA GLY A 12 -26.16 2.21 -34.94
C GLY A 12 -25.08 2.05 -36.03
N ALA A 13 -25.23 1.07 -36.92
CA ALA A 13 -24.28 0.81 -38.01
C ALA A 13 -24.32 1.91 -39.10
N GLU A 14 -25.50 2.47 -39.35
CA GLU A 14 -25.69 3.58 -40.29
C GLU A 14 -25.01 4.85 -39.80
N ALA A 15 -25.22 5.20 -38.53
CA ALA A 15 -24.55 6.30 -37.86
C ALA A 15 -23.03 6.16 -37.87
N GLU A 16 -22.52 4.97 -37.58
CA GLU A 16 -21.08 4.69 -37.57
C GLU A 16 -20.44 4.89 -38.95
N ALA A 17 -21.09 4.41 -39.99
CA ALA A 17 -20.59 4.56 -41.35
C ALA A 17 -20.64 6.00 -41.89
N ALA A 18 -21.61 6.80 -41.45
CA ALA A 18 -21.73 8.20 -41.89
C ALA A 18 -20.85 9.17 -41.09
N LEU A 19 -20.68 8.92 -39.79
CA LEU A 19 -19.98 9.84 -38.86
C LEU A 19 -18.54 9.41 -38.56
N GLY A 20 -18.15 8.18 -38.91
CA GLY A 20 -16.83 7.64 -38.63
C GLY A 20 -16.54 7.48 -37.14
N LEU A 21 -17.58 7.38 -36.31
CA LEU A 21 -17.51 7.19 -34.86
C LEU A 21 -18.57 6.18 -34.43
N SER A 22 -18.28 5.37 -33.42
CA SER A 22 -19.29 4.51 -32.82
C SER A 22 -20.17 5.34 -31.88
N PRO A 23 -21.49 5.47 -32.14
CA PRO A 23 -22.38 6.25 -31.29
C PRO A 23 -22.40 5.77 -29.85
N GLN A 24 -22.36 4.44 -29.64
CA GLN A 24 -22.35 3.84 -28.31
C GLN A 24 -21.08 4.22 -27.55
N LEU A 25 -19.90 4.01 -28.16
CA LEU A 25 -18.63 4.34 -27.50
C LEU A 25 -18.53 5.83 -27.16
N PHE A 26 -19.03 6.71 -28.05
CA PHE A 26 -19.04 8.14 -27.79
C PHE A 26 -19.92 8.51 -26.59
N VAL A 27 -21.15 7.97 -26.54
CA VAL A 27 -22.08 8.24 -25.44
C VAL A 27 -21.54 7.71 -24.12
N ASP A 28 -21.02 6.48 -24.12
CA ASP A 28 -20.40 5.86 -22.94
C ASP A 28 -19.22 6.70 -22.42
N GLU A 29 -18.33 7.17 -23.30
CA GLU A 29 -17.18 8.00 -22.89
C GLU A 29 -17.63 9.32 -22.24
N VAL A 30 -18.69 9.96 -22.76
CA VAL A 30 -19.23 11.18 -22.17
C VAL A 30 -19.88 10.91 -20.81
N LEU A 31 -20.62 9.80 -20.69
CA LEU A 31 -21.22 9.36 -19.43
C LEU A 31 -20.15 9.12 -18.36
N ASP A 32 -19.10 8.39 -18.71
CA ASP A 32 -17.97 8.09 -17.82
C ASP A 32 -17.24 9.36 -17.38
N ARG A 33 -16.91 10.26 -18.31
CA ARG A 33 -16.27 11.55 -17.97
C ARG A 33 -17.12 12.39 -17.01
N ILE A 34 -18.44 12.43 -17.21
CA ILE A 34 -19.34 13.18 -16.32
C ILE A 34 -19.41 12.51 -14.94
N ALA A 35 -19.44 11.18 -14.89
CA ALA A 35 -19.39 10.44 -13.64
C ALA A 35 -18.09 10.72 -12.87
N ASP A 36 -16.95 10.68 -13.53
CA ASP A 36 -15.63 10.97 -12.94
C ASP A 36 -15.54 12.40 -12.39
N ILE A 37 -15.88 13.41 -13.20
CA ILE A 37 -15.89 14.82 -12.77
C ILE A 37 -16.79 15.01 -11.56
N SER A 38 -17.97 14.37 -11.55
CA SER A 38 -18.89 14.46 -10.42
C SER A 38 -18.30 13.85 -9.15
N ALA A 39 -17.63 12.69 -9.26
CA ALA A 39 -17.00 12.01 -8.14
C ALA A 39 -15.86 12.84 -7.57
N GLU A 40 -14.95 13.32 -8.43
CA GLU A 40 -13.81 14.16 -8.05
C GLU A 40 -14.24 15.44 -7.34
N ALA A 41 -15.28 16.12 -7.84
CA ALA A 41 -15.81 17.33 -7.20
C ALA A 41 -16.29 17.08 -5.77
N PHE A 42 -16.96 15.94 -5.52
CA PHE A 42 -17.41 15.60 -4.17
C PHE A 42 -16.28 15.16 -3.25
N GLU A 43 -15.30 14.42 -3.75
CA GLU A 43 -14.09 14.08 -2.99
C GLU A 43 -13.33 15.36 -2.58
N TYR A 44 -13.21 16.33 -3.49
CA TYR A 44 -12.64 17.64 -3.19
C TYR A 44 -13.40 18.34 -2.05
N CYS A 45 -14.74 18.39 -2.11
CA CYS A 45 -15.54 19.00 -1.04
C CYS A 45 -15.36 18.30 0.31
N LEU A 46 -15.26 16.97 0.33
CA LEU A 46 -15.01 16.19 1.54
C LEU A 46 -13.62 16.46 2.12
N HIS A 47 -12.61 16.56 1.25
CA HIS A 47 -11.25 16.89 1.64
C HIS A 47 -11.17 18.30 2.26
N GLU A 48 -11.77 19.31 1.62
CA GLU A 48 -11.81 20.67 2.14
C GLU A 48 -12.58 20.75 3.47
N ALA A 49 -13.67 20.00 3.61
CA ALA A 49 -14.43 19.92 4.87
C ALA A 49 -13.63 19.30 6.03
N ALA A 50 -12.65 18.45 5.74
CA ALA A 50 -11.76 17.84 6.71
C ALA A 50 -10.54 18.74 7.07
N ALA A 51 -10.37 19.88 6.39
CA ALA A 51 -9.21 20.74 6.59
C ALA A 51 -9.14 21.33 8.01
N PRO A 52 -7.92 21.45 8.60
CA PRO A 52 -7.74 22.03 9.93
C PRO A 52 -8.28 23.47 10.00
N GLY A 53 -9.14 23.75 10.99
CA GLY A 53 -9.71 25.08 11.21
C GLY A 53 -11.14 25.27 10.66
N VAL A 54 -11.64 24.35 9.83
CA VAL A 54 -13.04 24.37 9.35
C VAL A 54 -14.02 24.02 10.48
N LEU A 55 -13.62 23.11 11.38
CA LEU A 55 -14.41 22.65 12.50
C LEU A 55 -13.71 23.04 13.81
N GLY A 56 -14.23 24.05 14.51
CA GLY A 56 -13.63 24.56 15.74
C GLY A 56 -13.42 23.50 16.83
N ALA A 57 -12.36 23.69 17.64
CA ALA A 57 -11.77 22.66 18.51
C ALA A 57 -12.70 22.03 19.57
N ALA A 58 -13.73 22.73 20.04
CA ALA A 58 -14.52 22.29 21.20
C ALA A 58 -15.58 21.22 20.89
N THR A 59 -15.91 20.98 19.62
CA THR A 59 -16.97 20.02 19.16
C THR A 59 -16.64 19.35 17.82
N ALA A 60 -15.35 19.32 17.45
CA ALA A 60 -14.90 19.01 16.09
C ALA A 60 -15.35 17.63 15.58
N ALA A 61 -15.35 16.59 16.42
CA ALA A 61 -15.68 15.23 15.97
C ALA A 61 -17.17 15.05 15.59
N GLN A 62 -18.09 15.53 16.43
CA GLN A 62 -19.53 15.45 16.15
C GLN A 62 -19.88 16.32 14.93
N LYS A 63 -19.32 17.53 14.85
CA LYS A 63 -19.54 18.43 13.71
C LYS A 63 -18.94 17.90 12.41
N ALA A 64 -17.80 17.20 12.47
CA ALA A 64 -17.22 16.52 11.32
C ALA A 64 -18.14 15.42 10.79
N ALA A 65 -18.67 14.59 11.70
CA ALA A 65 -19.60 13.53 11.34
C ALA A 65 -20.91 14.07 10.75
N GLU A 66 -21.45 15.16 11.31
CA GLU A 66 -22.65 15.82 10.77
C GLU A 66 -22.39 16.47 9.41
N LEU A 67 -21.25 17.13 9.22
CA LEU A 67 -20.85 17.73 7.94
C LEU A 67 -20.64 16.68 6.86
N GLN A 68 -19.92 15.60 7.17
CA GLN A 68 -19.73 14.48 6.25
C GLN A 68 -21.08 13.84 5.88
N ARG A 69 -22.00 13.69 6.84
CA ARG A 69 -23.36 13.19 6.58
C ARG A 69 -24.14 14.12 5.66
N GLY A 70 -24.06 15.44 5.89
CA GLY A 70 -24.72 16.45 5.05
C GLY A 70 -24.17 16.45 3.62
N LEU A 71 -22.85 16.43 3.45
CA LEU A 71 -22.19 16.36 2.16
C LEU A 71 -22.57 15.09 1.40
N ASN A 72 -22.60 13.93 2.08
CA ASN A 72 -23.07 12.69 1.47
C ASN A 72 -24.54 12.75 1.04
N GLY A 73 -25.39 13.44 1.81
CA GLY A 73 -26.78 13.72 1.43
C GLY A 73 -26.88 14.55 0.14
N ILE A 74 -26.11 15.65 0.06
CA ILE A 74 -26.05 16.49 -1.15
C ILE A 74 -25.53 15.69 -2.33
N ARG A 75 -24.44 14.91 -2.15
CA ARG A 75 -23.88 14.02 -3.16
C ARG A 75 -24.93 13.08 -3.72
N HIS A 76 -25.72 12.45 -2.87
CA HIS A 76 -26.78 11.55 -3.31
C HIS A 76 -27.85 12.27 -4.15
N VAL A 77 -28.30 13.45 -3.71
CA VAL A 77 -29.30 14.25 -4.44
C VAL A 77 -28.78 14.68 -5.82
N VAL A 78 -27.55 15.18 -5.87
CA VAL A 78 -26.93 15.62 -7.13
C VAL A 78 -26.71 14.42 -8.06
N LYS A 79 -26.18 13.31 -7.55
CA LYS A 79 -25.99 12.09 -8.33
C LYS A 79 -27.30 11.61 -8.93
N ASN A 80 -28.35 11.46 -8.14
CA ASN A 80 -29.65 11.01 -8.65
C ASN A 80 -30.22 11.95 -9.74
N ALA A 81 -30.04 13.26 -9.57
CA ALA A 81 -30.48 14.24 -10.55
C ALA A 81 -29.65 14.18 -11.85
N LEU A 82 -28.34 13.95 -11.72
CA LEU A 82 -27.42 13.80 -12.84
C LEU A 82 -27.70 12.51 -13.60
N ASP A 83 -27.78 11.37 -12.91
CA ASP A 83 -28.08 10.05 -13.49
C ASP A 83 -29.36 10.12 -14.34
N LYS A 84 -30.44 10.70 -13.78
CA LYS A 84 -31.70 10.88 -14.52
C LYS A 84 -31.55 11.74 -15.77
N ARG A 85 -30.79 12.84 -15.69
CA ARG A 85 -30.55 13.72 -16.84
C ARG A 85 -29.68 13.05 -17.89
N MET A 86 -28.69 12.30 -17.46
CA MET A 86 -27.77 11.58 -18.34
C MET A 86 -28.46 10.45 -19.08
N THR A 87 -29.34 9.68 -18.42
CA THR A 87 -30.18 8.68 -19.11
C THR A 87 -31.09 9.32 -20.16
N ASN A 88 -31.69 10.47 -19.85
CA ASN A 88 -32.52 11.19 -20.84
C ASN A 88 -31.69 11.74 -22.00
N TRP A 89 -30.48 12.23 -21.72
CA TRP A 89 -29.56 12.74 -22.74
C TRP A 89 -29.08 11.62 -23.66
N GLU A 90 -28.68 10.48 -23.10
CA GLU A 90 -28.31 9.26 -23.84
C GLU A 90 -29.44 8.86 -24.80
N LYS A 91 -30.65 8.74 -24.27
CA LYS A 91 -31.83 8.41 -25.09
C LYS A 91 -32.04 9.43 -26.22
N TYR A 92 -31.95 10.72 -25.92
CA TYR A 92 -32.07 11.79 -26.91
C TYR A 92 -30.99 11.68 -28.00
N CYS A 93 -29.76 11.35 -27.63
CA CYS A 93 -28.67 11.17 -28.58
C CYS A 93 -28.97 10.06 -29.59
N PHE A 94 -29.45 8.89 -29.14
CA PHE A 94 -29.79 7.80 -30.04
C PHE A 94 -31.05 8.06 -30.86
N GLU A 95 -32.05 8.75 -30.30
CA GLU A 95 -33.29 9.05 -31.02
C GLU A 95 -33.12 10.17 -32.07
N HIS A 96 -32.23 11.13 -31.83
CA HIS A 96 -32.19 12.37 -32.61
C HIS A 96 -30.81 12.81 -33.12
N CYS A 97 -29.73 12.53 -32.40
CA CYS A 97 -28.40 12.98 -32.81
C CYS A 97 -27.72 11.99 -33.77
N PHE A 98 -27.88 10.70 -33.50
CA PHE A 98 -27.28 9.62 -34.28
C PHE A 98 -28.26 8.95 -35.24
N ASN A 99 -29.52 9.38 -35.25
CA ASN A 99 -30.50 8.88 -36.19
C ASN A 99 -30.32 9.58 -37.54
N ILE A 100 -29.97 8.82 -38.58
CA ILE A 100 -29.79 9.36 -39.93
C ILE A 100 -31.16 9.41 -40.62
N PRO A 101 -31.63 10.60 -41.04
CA PRO A 101 -32.90 10.70 -41.75
C PRO A 101 -32.89 9.88 -43.05
N GLU A 102 -34.02 9.22 -43.32
CA GLU A 102 -34.23 8.42 -44.52
C GLU A 102 -33.97 9.28 -45.78
N GLY A 103 -33.08 8.79 -46.66
CA GLY A 103 -32.63 9.51 -47.87
C GLY A 103 -31.28 10.23 -47.77
N PHE A 104 -30.67 10.31 -46.57
CA PHE A 104 -29.28 10.79 -46.41
C PHE A 104 -28.25 9.67 -46.38
N MET A 105 -28.71 8.43 -46.26
CA MET A 105 -27.89 7.23 -46.43
C MET A 105 -27.58 7.03 -47.91
N VAL A 106 -26.30 7.09 -48.28
CA VAL A 106 -25.85 6.60 -49.59
C VAL A 106 -26.04 5.08 -49.60
N PRO A 107 -26.84 4.52 -50.52
CA PRO A 107 -27.04 3.07 -50.59
C PRO A 107 -25.70 2.35 -50.67
N GLU A 108 -25.56 1.21 -49.99
CA GLU A 108 -24.30 0.47 -49.93
C GLU A 108 -23.74 0.13 -51.32
N ASP A 109 -24.64 -0.08 -52.29
CA ASP A 109 -24.35 -0.30 -53.71
C ASP A 109 -23.72 0.93 -54.38
N VAL A 110 -24.14 2.13 -53.98
CA VAL A 110 -23.62 3.41 -54.44
C VAL A 110 -22.32 3.77 -53.70
N ARG A 111 -22.19 3.43 -52.42
CA ARG A 111 -20.94 3.57 -51.65
C ARG A 111 -19.83 2.69 -52.23
N THR A 112 -20.13 1.45 -52.62
CA THR A 112 -19.18 0.59 -53.34
C THR A 112 -18.88 1.09 -54.74
N LEU A 113 -19.84 1.68 -55.46
CA LEU A 113 -19.58 2.32 -56.76
C LEU A 113 -18.71 3.58 -56.63
N TYR A 114 -18.96 4.48 -55.68
CA TYR A 114 -18.10 5.66 -55.44
C TYR A 114 -16.72 5.28 -54.90
N SER A 115 -16.61 4.23 -54.07
CA SER A 115 -15.30 3.71 -53.64
C SER A 115 -14.53 3.03 -54.77
N LYS A 116 -15.23 2.52 -55.79
CA LYS A 116 -14.63 1.87 -56.97
C LYS A 116 -14.32 2.87 -58.09
N ASP A 117 -15.07 3.96 -58.21
CA ASP A 117 -14.91 4.99 -59.22
C ASP A 117 -14.06 6.19 -58.75
N ASN A 118 -13.77 6.31 -57.45
CA ASN A 118 -12.65 7.15 -56.95
C ASN A 118 -11.28 6.47 -57.15
N SER A 119 -11.27 5.28 -57.78
CA SER A 119 -10.13 4.84 -58.58
C SER A 119 -9.96 5.85 -59.71
N CYS A 120 -9.21 6.91 -59.44
CA CYS A 120 -8.71 7.89 -60.39
C CYS A 120 -7.89 7.18 -61.48
N ALA A 121 -8.60 6.53 -62.40
CA ALA A 121 -8.08 5.98 -63.63
C ALA A 121 -8.47 6.97 -64.70
N LYS A 122 -7.73 8.08 -64.78
CA LYS A 122 -6.96 8.53 -65.95
C LYS A 122 -6.18 9.78 -65.53
N ASP A 123 -4.95 9.58 -65.06
CA ASP A 123 -3.79 10.20 -65.73
C ASP A 123 -2.47 9.58 -65.25
N SER A 124 -1.77 9.01 -66.22
CA SER A 124 -0.32 8.81 -66.31
C SER A 124 0.45 8.29 -65.08
N HIS A 125 0.99 7.07 -65.22
CA HIS A 125 2.22 6.57 -64.61
C HIS A 125 2.96 7.51 -63.64
N LYS A 126 2.88 7.24 -62.33
CA LYS A 126 4.05 7.01 -61.47
C LYS A 126 3.70 6.08 -60.30
N ASP A 127 4.35 4.94 -60.33
CA ASP A 127 4.56 3.92 -59.31
C ASP A 127 5.20 4.46 -58.01
N GLY A 128 4.58 5.46 -57.36
CA GLY A 128 5.23 6.22 -56.27
C GLY A 128 4.37 6.62 -55.07
N THR A 129 3.04 6.72 -55.21
CA THR A 129 2.18 7.20 -54.11
C THR A 129 1.70 6.05 -53.21
N ASN A 130 1.45 4.86 -53.75
CA ASN A 130 1.11 3.67 -52.94
C ASN A 130 2.29 3.21 -52.08
N SER A 131 3.52 3.25 -52.62
CA SER A 131 4.69 2.80 -51.88
C SER A 131 5.04 3.72 -50.70
N TYR A 132 4.70 5.00 -50.76
CA TYR A 132 4.91 5.93 -49.64
C TYR A 132 4.01 5.58 -48.45
N LEU A 133 2.73 5.33 -48.68
CA LEU A 133 1.79 4.92 -47.64
C LEU A 133 2.16 3.55 -47.05
N ASP A 134 2.59 2.61 -47.89
CA ASP A 134 3.07 1.30 -47.43
C ASP A 134 4.33 1.43 -46.55
N VAL A 135 5.27 2.29 -46.94
CA VAL A 135 6.48 2.59 -46.16
C VAL A 135 6.13 3.29 -44.84
N GLU A 136 5.15 4.19 -44.83
CA GLU A 136 4.67 4.86 -43.61
C GLU A 136 3.95 3.86 -42.69
N LEU A 137 3.13 2.98 -43.23
CA LEU A 137 2.45 1.92 -42.49
C LEU A 137 3.47 0.95 -41.85
N ASP A 138 4.50 0.55 -42.58
CA ASP A 138 5.58 -0.28 -42.04
C ASP A 138 6.45 0.46 -41.03
N SER A 139 6.61 1.78 -41.17
CA SER A 139 7.24 2.63 -40.17
C SER A 139 6.41 2.66 -38.88
N ILE A 140 5.09 2.84 -38.97
CA ILE A 140 4.18 2.87 -37.83
C ILE A 140 4.11 1.49 -37.16
N ARG A 141 4.01 0.40 -37.92
CA ARG A 141 4.05 -0.98 -37.38
C ARG A 141 5.33 -1.24 -36.60
N ARG A 142 6.49 -0.84 -37.12
CA ARG A 142 7.78 -0.97 -36.40
C ARG A 142 7.83 -0.12 -35.14
N LYS A 143 7.30 1.11 -35.18
CA LYS A 143 7.19 1.96 -33.97
C LYS A 143 6.26 1.35 -32.93
N LEU A 144 5.13 0.78 -33.34
CA LEU A 144 4.19 0.11 -32.47
C LEU A 144 4.82 -1.13 -31.83
N GLU A 145 5.52 -1.96 -32.60
CA GLU A 145 6.26 -3.12 -32.12
C GLU A 145 7.34 -2.72 -31.09
N SER A 146 8.07 -1.63 -31.35
CA SER A 146 9.07 -1.08 -30.43
C SER A 146 8.43 -0.56 -29.14
N ALA A 147 7.34 0.21 -29.24
CA ALA A 147 6.61 0.73 -28.09
C ALA A 147 5.99 -0.39 -27.25
N ASN A 148 5.50 -1.47 -27.88
CA ASN A 148 4.95 -2.62 -27.18
C ASN A 148 6.04 -3.34 -26.35
N LYS A 149 7.23 -3.56 -26.93
CA LYS A 149 8.39 -4.13 -26.21
C LYS A 149 8.84 -3.26 -25.04
N GLU A 150 8.83 -1.94 -25.22
CA GLU A 150 9.14 -0.99 -24.15
C GLU A 150 8.08 -1.04 -23.05
N SER A 151 6.79 -1.08 -23.40
CA SER A 151 5.69 -1.23 -22.45
C SER A 151 5.79 -2.52 -21.64
N GLU A 152 6.09 -3.65 -22.28
CA GLU A 152 6.33 -4.93 -21.59
C GLU A 152 7.55 -4.85 -20.64
N ASN A 153 8.59 -4.11 -21.03
CA ASN A 153 9.74 -3.87 -20.17
C ASN A 153 9.39 -3.02 -18.95
N LEU A 154 8.69 -1.91 -19.15
CA LEU A 154 8.22 -1.03 -18.08
C LEU A 154 7.28 -1.78 -17.12
N GLN A 155 6.38 -2.63 -17.63
CA GLN A 155 5.51 -3.45 -16.79
C GLN A 155 6.30 -4.41 -15.91
N ARG A 156 7.36 -5.04 -16.45
CA ARG A 156 8.28 -5.87 -15.68
C ARG A 156 9.02 -5.07 -14.60
N GLU A 157 9.49 -3.87 -14.93
CA GLU A 157 10.16 -2.97 -13.98
C GLU A 157 9.22 -2.52 -12.87
N MET A 158 7.98 -2.13 -13.20
CA MET A 158 6.96 -1.76 -12.24
C MET A 158 6.67 -2.91 -11.27
N SER A 159 6.52 -4.12 -11.79
CA SER A 159 6.29 -5.33 -10.97
C SER A 159 7.49 -5.62 -10.04
N SER A 160 8.72 -5.39 -10.52
CA SER A 160 9.93 -5.53 -9.71
C SER A 160 9.98 -4.49 -8.57
N LEU A 161 9.65 -3.23 -8.87
CA LEU A 161 9.61 -2.14 -7.89
C LEU A 161 8.50 -2.34 -6.84
N GLU A 162 7.32 -2.80 -7.24
CA GLU A 162 6.22 -3.15 -6.32
C GLU A 162 6.62 -4.26 -5.33
N ASN A 163 7.32 -5.28 -5.83
CA ASN A 163 7.88 -6.32 -4.98
C ASN A 163 8.92 -5.74 -4.01
N GLN A 164 9.84 -4.92 -4.49
CA GLN A 164 10.86 -4.29 -3.66
C GLN A 164 10.26 -3.39 -2.57
N THR A 165 9.28 -2.55 -2.90
CA THR A 165 8.59 -1.71 -1.92
C THR A 165 7.84 -2.53 -0.88
N THR A 166 7.28 -3.67 -1.28
CA THR A 166 6.64 -4.62 -0.37
C THR A 166 7.63 -5.28 0.59
N TYR A 167 8.78 -5.73 0.10
CA TYR A 167 9.84 -6.26 0.96
C TYR A 167 10.38 -5.20 1.93
N LYS A 168 10.61 -3.98 1.44
CA LYS A 168 11.05 -2.86 2.28
C LYS A 168 10.04 -2.57 3.39
N ARG A 169 8.74 -2.48 3.06
CA ARG A 169 7.68 -2.26 4.06
C ARG A 169 7.66 -3.35 5.13
N LYS A 170 7.82 -4.62 4.73
CA LYS A 170 7.92 -5.76 5.67
C LYS A 170 9.14 -5.64 6.58
N LEU A 171 10.29 -5.26 6.01
CA LEU A 171 11.52 -5.03 6.77
C LEU A 171 11.35 -3.88 7.78
N ASP A 172 10.81 -2.75 7.34
CA ASP A 172 10.56 -1.58 8.19
C ASP A 172 9.60 -1.95 9.35
N SER A 173 8.56 -2.75 9.07
CA SER A 173 7.66 -3.27 10.11
C SER A 173 8.37 -4.17 11.10
N ALA A 174 9.21 -5.10 10.64
CA ALA A 174 9.98 -5.98 11.51
C ALA A 174 10.98 -5.21 12.38
N ILE A 175 11.62 -4.17 11.83
CA ILE A 175 12.50 -3.27 12.59
C ILE A 175 11.71 -2.52 13.67
N ALA A 176 10.53 -2.01 13.33
CA ALA A 176 9.67 -1.33 14.30
C ALA A 176 9.20 -2.26 15.42
N GLU A 177 8.89 -3.53 15.12
CA GLU A 177 8.57 -4.54 16.13
C GLU A 177 9.75 -4.81 17.06
N ILE A 178 10.97 -4.95 16.51
CA ILE A 178 12.19 -5.12 17.31
C ILE A 178 12.42 -3.90 18.21
N GLN A 179 12.29 -2.69 17.68
CA GLN A 179 12.43 -1.46 18.45
C GLN A 179 11.43 -1.41 19.61
N LYS A 180 10.17 -1.77 19.36
CA LYS A 180 9.14 -1.84 20.39
C LYS A 180 9.48 -2.83 21.52
N LEU A 181 10.14 -3.96 21.21
CA LEU A 181 10.61 -4.90 22.23
C LEU A 181 11.69 -4.29 23.12
N PHE A 182 12.57 -3.44 22.58
CA PHE A 182 13.59 -2.74 23.35
C PHE A 182 13.06 -1.51 24.10
N ASP A 183 11.99 -0.90 23.60
CA ASP A 183 11.25 0.15 24.30
C ASP A 183 10.28 -0.39 25.35
N ASP A 184 10.08 -1.72 25.40
CA ASP A 184 9.25 -2.35 26.41
C ASP A 184 9.86 -2.14 27.79
N LYS A 185 9.07 -1.52 28.66
CA LYS A 185 9.44 -1.14 30.03
C LYS A 185 9.94 -2.35 30.83
N PHE A 186 9.38 -3.54 30.61
CA PHE A 186 9.82 -4.76 31.27
C PHE A 186 11.25 -5.15 30.85
N VAL A 187 11.59 -5.00 29.56
CA VAL A 187 12.93 -5.30 29.06
C VAL A 187 13.94 -4.28 29.59
N GLN A 188 13.61 -2.98 29.54
CA GLN A 188 14.47 -1.92 30.06
C GLN A 188 14.72 -2.05 31.57
N GLU A 189 13.68 -2.27 32.37
CA GLU A 189 13.78 -2.45 33.82
C GLU A 189 14.67 -3.66 34.15
N ASN A 190 14.49 -4.80 33.46
CA ASN A 190 15.34 -5.97 33.65
C ASN A 190 16.82 -5.69 33.33
N PHE A 191 17.11 -4.94 32.26
CA PHE A 191 18.48 -4.55 31.93
C PHE A 191 19.07 -3.59 32.95
N GLU A 192 18.28 -2.64 33.45
CA GLU A 192 18.70 -1.69 34.47
C GLU A 192 18.98 -2.38 35.82
N ASP A 193 18.13 -3.32 36.22
CA ASP A 193 18.29 -4.10 37.45
C ASP A 193 19.48 -5.05 37.36
N LEU A 194 19.69 -5.68 36.20
CA LEU A 194 20.89 -6.46 35.95
C LEU A 194 22.16 -5.58 36.02
N ALA A 195 22.13 -4.39 35.41
CA ALA A 195 23.23 -3.44 35.46
C ALA A 195 23.54 -2.97 36.89
N LYS A 196 22.52 -2.84 37.75
CA LYS A 196 22.67 -2.54 39.19
C LYS A 196 23.20 -3.74 39.98
N ALA A 197 22.80 -4.96 39.64
CA ALA A 197 23.18 -6.19 40.37
C ALA A 197 24.64 -6.62 40.13
N ILE A 198 25.17 -6.41 38.92
CA ILE A 198 26.55 -6.77 38.55
C ILE A 198 27.61 -6.18 39.50
N PRO A 199 27.66 -4.86 39.78
CA PRO A 199 28.66 -4.30 40.66
C PRO A 199 28.53 -4.79 42.11
N VAL A 200 27.31 -5.06 42.58
CA VAL A 200 27.07 -5.64 43.92
C VAL A 200 27.67 -7.04 44.01
N LEU A 201 27.46 -7.86 42.98
CA LEU A 201 28.05 -9.19 42.84
C LEU A 201 29.58 -9.13 42.82
N GLN A 202 30.15 -8.21 42.04
CA GLN A 202 31.60 -8.00 41.97
C GLN A 202 32.18 -7.62 43.34
N GLN A 203 31.54 -6.69 44.06
CA GLN A 203 31.95 -6.30 45.41
C GLN A 203 31.87 -7.47 46.41
N LYS A 204 30.80 -8.27 46.37
CA LYS A 204 30.70 -9.48 47.19
C LYS A 204 31.81 -10.48 46.89
N ILE A 205 32.11 -10.74 45.61
CA ILE A 205 33.19 -11.65 45.21
C ILE A 205 34.55 -11.14 45.72
N ILE A 206 34.82 -9.84 45.63
CA ILE A 206 36.05 -9.23 46.16
C ILE A 206 36.11 -9.38 47.68
N GLY A 207 35.03 -9.07 48.39
CA GLY A 207 34.93 -9.21 49.84
C GLY A 207 35.11 -10.66 50.30
N MET A 208 34.51 -11.62 49.60
CA MET A 208 34.69 -13.05 49.86
C MET A 208 36.13 -13.49 49.64
N LYS A 209 36.80 -13.03 48.58
CA LYS A 209 38.22 -13.32 48.35
C LYS A 209 39.09 -12.77 49.49
N LYS A 210 38.84 -11.54 49.95
CA LYS A 210 39.57 -10.94 51.08
C LYS A 210 39.36 -11.70 52.39
N LYS A 211 38.11 -12.04 52.73
CA LYS A 211 37.78 -12.87 53.90
C LYS A 211 38.44 -14.25 53.83
N ARG A 212 38.51 -14.85 52.63
CA ARG A 212 39.21 -16.13 52.40
C ARG A 212 40.71 -16.01 52.70
N THR A 213 41.36 -14.93 52.29
CA THR A 213 42.79 -14.69 52.56
C THR A 213 43.04 -14.41 54.05
N GLU A 214 42.16 -13.65 54.71
CA GLU A 214 42.26 -13.35 56.15
C GLU A 214 42.01 -14.58 57.03
N THR A 215 41.02 -15.41 56.67
CA THR A 215 40.72 -16.66 57.39
C THR A 215 41.81 -17.72 57.13
N GLY A 216 42.37 -17.78 55.92
CA GLY A 216 43.55 -18.58 55.62
C GLY A 216 44.78 -18.16 56.44
N ASN A 217 45.01 -16.84 56.56
CA ASN A 217 46.09 -16.30 57.39
C ASN A 217 45.87 -16.55 58.89
N LEU A 218 44.64 -16.50 59.39
CA LEU A 218 44.29 -16.81 60.79
C LEU A 218 44.45 -18.30 61.11
N ILE A 219 44.10 -19.18 60.17
CA ILE A 219 44.31 -20.63 60.31
C ILE A 219 45.81 -20.95 60.27
N ASP A 220 46.58 -20.35 59.36
CA ASP A 220 48.04 -20.49 59.35
C ASP A 220 48.65 -19.95 60.65
N GLN A 221 48.19 -18.81 61.16
CA GLN A 221 48.68 -18.23 62.41
C GLN A 221 48.27 -19.06 63.66
N GLN A 222 47.11 -19.71 63.65
CA GLN A 222 46.72 -20.67 64.70
C GLN A 222 47.53 -21.96 64.64
N VAL A 223 47.79 -22.51 63.44
CA VAL A 223 48.61 -23.72 63.25
C VAL A 223 50.05 -23.50 63.75
N TRP A 224 50.61 -22.30 63.53
CA TRP A 224 51.92 -21.94 64.07
C TRP A 224 51.93 -21.77 65.59
N ASN A 225 50.83 -21.29 66.20
CA ASN A 225 50.72 -21.12 67.66
C ASN A 225 50.37 -22.40 68.42
N THR A 226 49.85 -23.45 67.76
CA THR A 226 49.47 -24.72 68.42
C THR A 226 50.53 -25.83 68.34
N ASN A 227 51.72 -25.58 67.78
CA ASN A 227 52.81 -26.56 67.81
C ASN A 227 53.53 -26.67 69.16
N GLY A 228 52.95 -26.13 70.23
CA GLY A 228 53.25 -26.50 71.61
C GLY A 228 52.09 -27.28 72.23
N LEU A 229 52.22 -28.61 72.27
CA LEU A 229 51.61 -29.54 73.25
C LEU A 229 50.32 -30.32 72.86
N ARG A 230 50.55 -31.61 72.51
CA ARG A 230 49.79 -32.88 72.73
C ARG A 230 48.33 -33.09 72.29
N ASP A 231 48.17 -34.18 71.52
CA ASP A 231 47.15 -35.25 71.54
C ASP A 231 45.73 -34.98 72.05
N SER A 232 44.74 -35.00 71.15
CA SER A 232 43.56 -35.90 71.27
C SER A 232 42.62 -35.88 70.07
N LYS A 233 42.20 -37.09 69.69
CA LYS A 233 40.92 -37.53 69.07
C LYS A 233 40.27 -36.70 67.94
N ARG A 234 40.15 -37.40 66.81
CA ARG A 234 39.26 -37.20 65.65
C ARG A 234 37.93 -36.49 65.99
N GLN A 235 37.60 -35.45 65.22
CA GLN A 235 36.23 -35.20 64.79
C GLN A 235 36.22 -34.88 63.30
N ALA A 236 35.48 -35.71 62.56
CA ALA A 236 35.10 -35.44 61.19
C ALA A 236 34.23 -34.17 61.17
N LEU A 237 34.70 -33.14 60.50
CA LEU A 237 33.87 -32.02 60.08
C LEU A 237 33.90 -31.98 58.56
N GLY A 238 33.10 -32.88 58.00
CA GLY A 238 32.39 -32.52 56.79
C GLY A 238 31.56 -31.29 57.11
N ASN A 239 31.82 -30.21 56.39
CA ASN A 239 30.86 -29.17 56.04
C ASN A 239 31.52 -28.40 54.91
N GLY A 240 31.14 -28.74 53.68
CA GLY A 240 31.34 -27.84 52.55
C GLY A 240 30.74 -26.50 52.95
N PHE A 241 31.54 -25.44 52.83
CA PHE A 241 31.11 -24.08 53.12
C PHE A 241 29.86 -23.78 52.28
N THR A 242 28.71 -23.83 52.93
CA THR A 242 27.45 -23.34 52.38
C THR A 242 27.63 -21.84 52.18
N ALA A 243 27.50 -21.37 50.94
CA ALA A 243 27.25 -19.95 50.69
C ALA A 243 26.12 -19.52 51.65
N CYS A 244 26.36 -18.50 52.48
CA CYS A 244 25.37 -18.07 53.46
C CYS A 244 24.08 -17.78 52.70
N THR A 245 22.96 -18.39 53.10
CA THR A 245 21.67 -18.22 52.44
C THR A 245 21.25 -16.74 52.43
N GLU A 246 21.69 -15.96 53.42
CA GLU A 246 21.57 -14.50 53.48
C GLU A 246 22.29 -13.78 52.33
N ASP A 247 23.43 -14.32 51.87
CA ASP A 247 24.20 -13.72 50.79
C ASP A 247 23.55 -13.89 49.43
N ILE A 248 22.87 -15.02 49.23
CA ILE A 248 22.02 -15.32 48.07
C ILE A 248 20.73 -14.50 48.14
N GLN A 249 20.14 -14.37 49.34
CA GLN A 249 18.89 -13.65 49.55
C GLN A 249 18.99 -12.17 49.18
N GLY A 250 20.14 -11.51 49.43
CA GLY A 250 20.33 -10.12 49.03
C GLY A 250 20.33 -9.90 47.51
N ILE A 251 20.83 -10.87 46.73
CA ILE A 251 20.81 -10.82 45.26
C ILE A 251 19.41 -11.17 44.75
N VAL A 252 18.78 -12.17 45.36
CA VAL A 252 17.41 -12.60 45.04
C VAL A 252 16.41 -11.47 45.31
N ASN A 253 16.55 -10.72 46.39
CA ASN A 253 15.67 -9.59 46.70
C ASN A 253 15.80 -8.42 45.70
N ILE A 254 16.98 -8.21 45.12
CA ILE A 254 17.18 -7.21 44.05
C ILE A 254 16.46 -7.67 42.76
N LEU A 255 16.46 -8.98 42.47
CA LEU A 255 15.80 -9.58 41.30
C LEU A 255 14.28 -9.83 41.50
N GLN A 256 13.80 -9.84 42.75
CA GLN A 256 12.41 -10.15 43.11
C GLN A 256 11.58 -8.91 43.50
N ASN A 257 12.18 -7.72 43.57
CA ASN A 257 11.45 -6.47 43.77
C ASN A 257 10.67 -6.10 42.49
N LYS A 258 9.53 -6.78 42.32
CA LYS A 258 8.36 -6.26 41.59
C LYS A 258 7.61 -5.24 42.44
#